data_AF-A0A3S2W4I4-F1
#
_entry.id   AF-A0A3S2W4I4-F1
#
_cell.length_a   1.000
_cell.length_b   1.000
_cell.length_c   1.000
_cell.angle_alpha   90.00
_cell.angle_beta   90.00
_cell.angle_gamma   90.00
#
_symmetry.space_group_name_H-M   'P 1'
#
loop_
_entity.id
_entity.type
_entity.pdbx_description
1 polymer ?
#
loop_
_entity_poly.entity_id
_entity_poly.type
_entity_poly.pdbx_seq_one_letter_code
_entity_poly.pdbx_strand_id
1 'polypeptide(L)'
;MMTLIVVAVLGWAAYKAFRLNTGAGTEAVRAYYFLEALLNGNDQLNANRYAHVTISMGSTEDIQRVNTEIRALHDGKSTPIVAEAYRRGLTPLMPNWYRDLVTKAPATAAIKSIYQQPLANLRENAGIN
;
A
#
# COMPACT_ATOMS: atom_id res chain seq x y z
N MET A 1 -32.09 -28.42 0.63
CA MET A 1 -31.35 -27.92 1.81
C MET A 1 -29.86 -27.77 1.54
N MET A 2 -29.18 -28.79 1.00
CA MET A 2 -27.75 -28.76 0.63
C MET A 2 -27.40 -27.66 -0.40
N THR A 3 -28.26 -27.44 -1.40
CA THR A 3 -28.09 -26.38 -2.41
C THR A 3 -28.10 -24.96 -1.84
N LEU A 4 -28.94 -24.67 -0.83
CA LEU A 4 -28.98 -23.35 -0.19
C LEU A 4 -27.71 -23.08 0.64
N ILE A 5 -27.17 -24.11 1.31
CA ILE A 5 -25.92 -24.01 2.06
C ILE A 5 -24.75 -23.74 1.10
N VAL A 6 -24.69 -24.45 -0.03
CA VAL A 6 -23.65 -24.26 -1.04
C VAL A 6 -23.69 -22.83 -1.62
N VAL A 7 -24.88 -22.32 -1.96
CA VAL A 7 -25.04 -20.95 -2.47
C VAL A 7 -24.65 -19.92 -1.42
N ALA A 8 -25.02 -20.11 -0.15
CA ALA A 8 -24.64 -19.22 0.93
C ALA A 8 -23.12 -19.18 1.15
N VAL A 9 -22.44 -20.33 1.11
CA VAL A 9 -20.99 -20.43 1.25
C VAL A 9 -20.27 -19.78 0.06
N LEU A 10 -20.74 -20.02 -1.17
CA LEU A 10 -20.18 -19.38 -2.36
C LEU A 10 -20.37 -17.86 -2.36
N GLY A 11 -21.56 -17.38 -1.96
CA GLY A 11 -21.84 -15.96 -1.80
C GLY A 11 -20.94 -15.31 -0.75
N TRP A 12 -20.74 -15.97 0.40
CA TRP A 12 -19.82 -15.49 1.43
C TRP A 12 -18.36 -15.46 0.96
N ALA A 13 -17.91 -16.50 0.25
CA ALA A 13 -16.56 -16.56 -0.30
C ALA A 13 -16.31 -15.46 -1.35
N ALA A 14 -17.26 -15.25 -2.27
CA ALA A 14 -17.19 -14.19 -3.27
C ALA A 14 -17.18 -12.80 -2.63
N TYR A 15 -18.05 -12.55 -1.65
CA TYR A 15 -18.08 -11.30 -0.90
C TYR A 15 -16.75 -11.03 -0.19
N LYS A 16 -16.18 -12.04 0.47
CA LYS A 16 -14.89 -11.92 1.16
C LYS A 16 -13.75 -11.66 0.19
N ALA A 17 -13.72 -12.36 -0.95
CA ALA A 17 -12.72 -12.16 -1.99
C ALA A 17 -12.78 -10.73 -2.57
N PHE A 18 -13.99 -10.25 -2.88
CA PHE A 18 -14.19 -8.88 -3.39
C PHE A 18 -13.73 -7.83 -2.38
N ARG A 19 -14.11 -7.97 -1.11
CA ARG A 19 -13.73 -7.05 -0.04
C ARG A 19 -12.22 -7.01 0.23
N LEU A 20 -11.54 -8.15 0.08
CA LEU A 20 -10.08 -8.20 0.20
C LEU A 20 -9.39 -7.53 -0.99
N ASN A 21 -9.94 -7.68 -2.19
CA ASN A 21 -9.36 -7.09 -3.40
C ASN A 21 -9.50 -5.55 -3.40
N THR A 22 -10.68 -5.05 -3.00
CA THR A 22 -10.89 -3.60 -2.84
C THR A 22 -10.02 -3.04 -1.71
N GLY A 23 -9.94 -3.74 -0.58
CA GLY A 23 -9.06 -3.37 0.53
C GLY A 23 -7.58 -3.29 0.12
N ALA A 24 -7.06 -4.31 -0.57
CA ALA A 24 -5.67 -4.33 -1.03
C ALA A 24 -5.37 -3.19 -2.02
N GLY A 25 -6.32 -2.84 -2.90
CA GLY A 25 -6.20 -1.70 -3.82
C GLY A 25 -6.10 -0.37 -3.08
N THR A 26 -6.98 -0.14 -2.10
CA THR A 26 -6.91 1.05 -1.24
C THR A 26 -5.58 1.09 -0.48
N GLU A 27 -5.12 -0.03 0.08
CA GLU A 27 -3.85 -0.06 0.82
C GLU A 27 -2.64 0.25 -0.07
N ALA A 28 -2.67 -0.18 -1.34
CA ALA A 28 -1.63 0.14 -2.32
C ALA A 28 -1.54 1.64 -2.60
N VAL A 29 -2.67 2.31 -2.80
CA VAL A 29 -2.73 3.76 -3.02
C VAL A 29 -2.24 4.52 -1.79
N ARG A 30 -2.60 4.04 -0.60
CA ARG A 30 -2.16 4.59 0.69
C ARG A 30 -0.65 4.47 0.87
N ALA A 31 -0.11 3.30 0.55
CA ALA A 31 1.32 3.05 0.58
C ALA A 31 2.09 3.94 -0.39
N TYR A 32 1.55 4.16 -1.58
CA TYR A 32 2.12 5.09 -2.55
C TYR A 32 2.21 6.50 -1.99
N TYR A 33 1.09 7.10 -1.57
CA TYR A 33 1.09 8.46 -1.02
C TYR A 33 1.94 8.62 0.24
N PHE A 34 2.03 7.58 1.08
CA PHE A 34 2.90 7.58 2.24
C PHE A 34 4.38 7.68 1.84
N LEU A 35 4.81 6.87 0.87
CA LEU A 35 6.20 6.87 0.41
C LEU A 35 6.55 8.18 -0.33
N GLU A 36 5.64 8.71 -1.16
CA GLU A 36 5.80 10.02 -1.80
C GLU A 36 5.90 11.14 -0.75
N ALA A 37 5.09 11.11 0.31
CA ALA A 37 5.19 12.09 1.39
C ALA A 37 6.55 12.02 2.11
N LEU A 38 7.07 10.80 2.37
CA LEU A 38 8.40 10.63 2.96
C LEU A 38 9.51 11.15 2.02
N LEU A 39 9.41 10.91 0.72
CA LEU A 39 10.37 11.44 -0.27
C LEU A 39 10.39 12.97 -0.30
N ASN A 40 9.24 13.60 -0.07
CA ASN A 40 9.10 15.05 0.04
C ASN A 40 9.60 15.62 1.38
N GLY A 41 10.19 14.79 2.25
CA GLY A 41 10.78 15.22 3.51
C GLY A 41 9.79 15.29 4.68
N ASN A 42 8.56 14.81 4.52
CA ASN A 42 7.65 14.70 5.66
C ASN A 42 8.16 13.63 6.64
N ASP A 43 7.93 13.84 7.93
CA ASP A 43 8.14 12.81 8.93
C ASP A 43 7.09 11.69 8.82
N GLN A 44 7.36 10.57 9.49
CA GLN A 44 6.50 9.38 9.44
C GLN A 44 5.07 9.68 9.91
N LEU A 45 4.89 10.59 10.88
CA LEU A 45 3.59 10.93 11.44
C LEU A 45 2.75 11.73 10.41
N ASN A 46 3.32 12.77 9.81
CA ASN A 46 2.64 13.58 8.80
C ASN A 46 2.41 12.78 7.51
N ALA A 47 3.35 11.91 7.11
CA ALA A 47 3.16 11.00 5.99
C ALA A 47 1.99 10.03 6.22
N ASN A 48 1.86 9.47 7.43
CA ASN A 48 0.71 8.61 7.79
C ASN A 48 -0.61 9.38 7.74
N ARG A 49 -0.64 10.61 8.28
CA ARG A 49 -1.83 11.47 8.24
C ARG A 49 -2.21 11.81 6.80
N TYR A 50 -1.23 12.21 5.98
CA TYR A 50 -1.43 12.52 4.57
C TYR A 50 -2.03 11.32 3.83
N ALA A 51 -1.42 10.14 3.93
CA ALA A 51 -1.91 8.93 3.28
C ALA A 51 -3.35 8.56 3.70
N HIS A 52 -3.71 8.79 4.97
CA HIS A 52 -5.06 8.54 5.47
C HIS A 52 -6.08 9.56 4.93
N VAL A 53 -5.75 10.85 4.96
CA VAL A 53 -6.62 11.93 4.46
C VAL A 53 -6.83 11.81 2.96
N THR A 54 -5.75 11.61 2.18
CA THR A 54 -5.81 11.52 0.72
C THR A 54 -6.68 10.36 0.25
N ILE A 55 -6.78 9.26 0.99
CA ILE A 55 -7.71 8.18 0.64
C ILE A 55 -9.15 8.45 1.08
N SER A 56 -9.34 9.14 2.21
CA SER A 56 -10.69 9.52 2.66
C SER A 56 -11.34 10.58 1.78
N MET A 57 -10.53 11.42 1.14
CA MET A 57 -10.97 12.52 0.27
C MET A 57 -10.73 12.25 -1.23
N GLY A 58 -9.96 11.21 -1.55
CA GLY A 58 -9.53 10.91 -2.91
C GLY A 58 -10.68 10.45 -3.79
N SER A 59 -10.72 10.96 -5.02
CA SER A 59 -11.71 10.53 -6.00
C SER A 59 -11.33 9.18 -6.62
N THR A 60 -12.28 8.55 -7.31
CA THR A 60 -11.97 7.36 -8.14
C THR A 60 -10.87 7.66 -9.17
N GLU A 61 -10.77 8.90 -9.63
CA GLU A 61 -9.76 9.34 -10.60
C GLU A 61 -8.36 9.36 -9.97
N ASP A 62 -8.23 9.74 -8.69
CA ASP A 62 -6.95 9.67 -7.97
C ASP A 62 -6.47 8.22 -7.83
N ILE A 63 -7.37 7.28 -7.54
CA ILE A 63 -7.04 5.84 -7.48
C ILE A 63 -6.60 5.34 -8.86
N GLN A 64 -7.26 5.77 -9.94
CA GLN A 64 -6.88 5.41 -11.31
C GLN A 64 -5.53 6.01 -11.73
N ARG A 65 -5.26 7.27 -11.35
CA ARG A 65 -3.96 7.92 -11.57
C ARG A 65 -2.86 7.13 -10.88
N VAL A 66 -3.01 6.85 -9.59
CA VAL A 66 -2.01 6.08 -8.83
C VAL A 66 -1.83 4.68 -9.40
N ASN A 67 -2.91 4.00 -9.81
CA ASN A 67 -2.77 2.70 -10.48
C ASN A 67 -2.01 2.79 -11.80
N THR A 68 -2.14 3.89 -12.53
CA THR A 68 -1.39 4.14 -13.77
C THR A 68 0.08 4.39 -13.47
N GLU A 69 0.39 5.17 -12.44
CA GLU A 69 1.76 5.42 -11.98
C GLU A 69 2.41 4.15 -11.44
N ILE A 70 1.69 3.32 -10.67
CA ILE A 70 2.16 2.01 -10.22
C ILE A 70 2.47 1.09 -11.41
N ARG A 71 1.64 1.12 -12.46
CA ARG A 71 1.89 0.36 -13.69
C ARG A 71 3.14 0.85 -14.42
N ALA A 72 3.32 2.15 -14.52
CA ALA A 72 4.43 2.76 -15.24
C ALA A 72 5.77 2.65 -14.50
N LEU A 73 5.79 2.88 -13.18
CA LEU A 73 7.01 3.01 -12.38
C LEU A 73 7.39 1.72 -11.67
N HIS A 74 6.42 0.84 -11.38
CA HIS A 74 6.61 -0.34 -10.54
C HIS A 74 6.21 -1.65 -11.23
N ASP A 75 6.15 -1.67 -12.56
CA ASP A 75 5.67 -2.80 -13.38
C ASP A 75 4.28 -3.32 -12.96
N GLY A 76 3.45 -2.45 -12.39
CA GLY A 76 2.13 -2.81 -11.86
C GLY A 76 2.17 -3.58 -10.53
N LYS A 77 3.34 -3.75 -9.92
CA LYS A 77 3.50 -4.50 -8.68
C LYS A 77 3.26 -3.61 -7.47
N SER A 78 2.03 -3.65 -6.95
CA SER A 78 1.63 -2.91 -5.75
C SER A 78 2.12 -3.54 -4.44
N THR A 79 2.27 -4.88 -4.37
CA THR A 79 2.67 -5.57 -3.15
C THR A 79 4.04 -5.12 -2.62
N PRO A 80 5.09 -4.96 -3.45
CA PRO A 80 6.38 -4.44 -3.00
C PRO A 80 6.31 -2.98 -2.49
N ILE A 81 5.42 -2.15 -3.05
CA ILE A 81 5.19 -0.77 -2.58
C ILE A 81 4.62 -0.80 -1.15
N VAL A 82 3.57 -1.60 -0.93
CA VAL A 82 2.96 -1.75 0.40
C VAL A 82 3.96 -2.33 1.40
N ALA A 83 4.75 -3.32 0.98
CA ALA A 83 5.79 -3.90 1.82
C ALA A 83 6.82 -2.86 2.28
N GLU A 84 7.30 -2.02 1.36
CA GLU A 84 8.24 -0.96 1.69
C GLU A 84 7.60 0.09 2.60
N ALA A 85 6.38 0.54 2.30
CA ALA A 85 5.66 1.48 3.15
C ALA A 85 5.49 0.95 4.59
N TYR A 86 5.17 -0.33 4.77
CA TYR A 86 5.09 -0.94 6.10
C TYR A 86 6.44 -1.00 6.82
N ARG A 87 7.55 -1.29 6.10
CA ARG A 87 8.90 -1.25 6.70
C ARG A 87 9.28 0.16 7.15
N ARG A 88 8.78 1.18 6.44
CA ARG A 88 8.96 2.60 6.73
C ARG A 88 7.94 3.15 7.75
N GLY A 89 7.07 2.29 8.29
CA GLY A 89 6.19 2.64 9.40
C GLY A 89 4.83 3.23 9.00
N LEU A 90 4.33 2.90 7.81
CA LEU A 90 2.92 3.08 7.47
C LEU A 90 2.05 2.27 8.45
N THR A 91 1.00 2.92 8.97
CA THR A 91 -0.01 2.28 9.82
C THR A 91 -0.95 1.43 8.97
N PRO A 92 -0.94 0.09 9.12
CA PRO A 92 -1.74 -0.80 8.31
C PRO A 92 -3.23 -0.67 8.63
N LEU A 93 -4.08 -0.65 7.60
CA LEU A 93 -5.53 -0.82 7.75
C LEU A 93 -5.98 -2.26 7.42
N MET A 94 -5.09 -3.05 6.81
CA MET A 94 -5.33 -4.46 6.53
C MET A 94 -5.15 -5.33 7.78
N PRO A 95 -5.81 -6.49 7.84
CA PRO A 95 -5.60 -7.46 8.93
C PRO A 95 -4.15 -7.91 9.06
N ASN A 96 -3.73 -8.30 10.27
CA ASN A 96 -2.34 -8.71 10.55
C ASN A 96 -1.83 -9.81 9.61
N TRP A 97 -2.67 -10.80 9.26
CA TRP A 97 -2.26 -11.88 8.33
C TRP A 97 -1.84 -11.34 6.96
N TYR A 98 -2.47 -10.27 6.47
CA TYR A 98 -2.12 -9.65 5.20
C TYR A 98 -0.78 -8.92 5.32
N ARG A 99 -0.58 -8.19 6.42
CA ARG A 99 0.70 -7.53 6.72
C ARG A 99 1.85 -8.54 6.76
N ASP A 100 1.65 -9.69 7.41
CA ASP A 100 2.67 -10.72 7.55
C ASP A 100 3.04 -11.36 6.20
N LEU A 101 2.09 -11.45 5.27
CA LEU A 101 2.35 -11.91 3.91
C LEU A 101 3.10 -10.85 3.09
N VAL A 102 2.63 -9.61 3.13
CA VAL A 102 3.16 -8.53 2.28
C VAL A 102 4.55 -8.09 2.71
N THR A 103 4.84 -8.01 4.01
CA THR A 103 6.17 -7.62 4.52
C THR A 103 7.29 -8.57 4.07
N LYS A 104 6.96 -9.82 3.74
CA LYS A 104 7.90 -10.81 3.18
C LYS A 104 8.17 -10.64 1.69
N ALA A 105 7.41 -9.79 0.99
CA ALA A 105 7.62 -9.57 -0.43
C ALA A 105 8.99 -8.92 -0.68
N PRO A 106 9.79 -9.44 -1.62
CA PRO A 106 11.09 -8.86 -1.94
C PRO A 106 10.92 -7.45 -2.53
N ALA A 107 11.83 -6.54 -2.17
CA ALA A 107 11.90 -5.23 -2.80
C ALA A 107 12.35 -5.40 -4.27
N THR A 108 11.56 -4.87 -5.21
CA THR A 108 11.92 -4.83 -6.63
C THR A 108 12.99 -3.78 -6.90
N ALA A 109 13.67 -3.86 -8.05
CA ALA A 109 14.67 -2.87 -8.43
C ALA A 109 14.11 -1.44 -8.44
N ALA A 110 12.89 -1.25 -8.94
CA ALA A 110 12.19 0.03 -8.93
C ALA A 110 11.99 0.60 -7.51
N ILE A 111 11.55 -0.23 -6.55
CA ILE A 111 11.41 0.19 -5.15
C ILE A 111 12.75 0.60 -4.54
N LYS A 112 13.81 -0.16 -4.85
CA LYS A 112 15.15 0.14 -4.35
C LYS A 112 15.65 1.50 -4.85
N SER A 113 15.47 1.79 -6.13
CA SER A 113 15.93 3.04 -6.75
C SER A 113 15.05 4.24 -6.39
N ILE A 114 13.73 4.07 -6.37
CA ILE A 114 12.78 5.18 -6.17
C ILE A 114 12.65 5.54 -4.68
N TYR A 115 12.61 4.53 -3.80
CA TYR A 115 12.32 4.76 -2.38
C TYR A 115 13.51 4.44 -1.48
N GLN A 116 14.15 3.27 -1.62
CA GLN A 116 15.13 2.86 -0.60
C GLN A 116 16.36 3.75 -0.56
N GLN A 117 16.99 4.01 -1.72
CA GLN A 117 18.18 4.85 -1.80
C GLN A 117 17.88 6.32 -1.42
N PRO A 118 16.85 6.98 -1.97
CA PRO A 118 16.60 8.38 -1.64
C PRO A 118 16.20 8.58 -0.18
N LEU A 119 15.36 7.71 0.38
CA LEU A 119 14.98 7.79 1.80
C LEU A 119 16.14 7.45 2.75
N ALA A 120 17.10 6.61 2.34
CA ALA A 120 18.32 6.37 3.11
C ALA A 120 19.18 7.64 3.15
N ASN A 121 19.38 8.28 2.00
CA ASN A 121 20.17 9.52 1.89
C ASN A 121 19.54 10.68 2.68
N LEU A 122 18.20 10.79 2.69
CA LEU A 122 17.50 11.80 3.49
C LEU A 122 17.73 11.59 4.99
N ARG A 123 17.75 10.33 5.47
CA ARG A 123 18.02 10.01 6.88
C ARG A 123 19.47 10.34 7.27
N GLU A 124 20.42 10.04 6.40
CA GLU A 124 21.84 10.36 6.60
C GLU A 124 22.06 11.89 6.67
N ASN A 125 21.46 12.64 5.74
CA ASN A 125 21.53 14.10 5.71
C ASN A 125 20.81 14.76 6.91
N ALA A 126 19.79 14.12 7.47
CA ALA A 126 19.09 14.59 8.66
C ALA A 126 19.81 14.26 9.97
N GLY A 127 20.93 13.52 9.94
CA GLY A 127 21.72 13.18 11.13
C GLY A 127 21.04 12.20 12.09
N ILE A 128 20.05 11.42 11.63
CA ILE A 128 19.28 10.50 12.46
C ILE A 128 19.84 9.07 12.29
N ASN A 129 20.85 8.72 13.09
CA ASN A 129 21.37 7.34 13.20
C ASN A 129 20.40 6.44 13.94
#